data_AF-A0A9D3VQS7-F1
#
_entry.id   AF-A0A9D3VQS7-F1
#
_cell.length_a   1.000
_cell.length_b   1.000
_cell.length_c   1.000
_cell.angle_alpha   90.00
_cell.angle_beta   90.00
_cell.angle_gamma   90.00
#
_symmetry.space_group_name_H-M   'P 1'
#
loop_
_entity.id
_entity.type
_entity.pdbx_description
1 polymer ?
#
loop_
_entity_poly.entity_id
_entity_poly.type
_entity_poly.pdbx_seq_one_letter_code
_entity_poly.pdbx_strand_id
1 'polypeptide(L)'
;MGFRNPWRCSFDSERPSYFLCADVGQDQYEEVDIVTKGGNYGWGVYEGPLLYNLSNYSEANNSSNPINAIFPVMGYNHSSLNKAEGSASISGGYFYRSITDPCLYGRYLYADLYADVIWAGFENPKGSGNFTTDQLAVKCAQDSPIQCNAEPELTSPALGFIFSFGQDNKKDIFILTSNGVYRIVRPSRCNYTCSRENVTDFSAPPGSDVDPPSSSPSSGSKFSSPLTLQILVFTCVSFIGLLSFLL
;
A
#
# COMPACT_ATOMS: atom_id res chain seq x y z
N MET A 1 -8.34 18.82 -13.35
CA MET A 1 -8.69 17.87 -12.27
C MET A 1 -9.78 16.96 -12.80
N GLY A 2 -9.58 15.65 -12.71
CA GLY A 2 -10.47 14.61 -13.23
C GLY A 2 -10.14 13.24 -12.63
N PHE A 3 -9.82 13.24 -11.35
CA PHE A 3 -9.71 12.03 -10.53
C PHE A 3 -11.06 11.73 -9.88
N ARG A 4 -11.28 10.49 -9.48
CA ARG A 4 -12.41 10.06 -8.68
C ARG A 4 -12.14 10.21 -7.19
N ASN A 5 -11.18 9.46 -6.68
CA ASN A 5 -10.84 9.24 -5.29
C ASN A 5 -9.32 8.96 -5.17
N PRO A 6 -8.47 10.00 -5.37
CA PRO A 6 -7.04 9.83 -5.38
C PRO A 6 -6.54 9.43 -3.98
N TRP A 7 -5.71 8.39 -3.94
CA TRP A 7 -5.10 7.87 -2.73
C TRP A 7 -3.64 8.30 -2.62
N ARG A 8 -2.73 7.40 -2.23
CA ARG A 8 -1.33 7.76 -2.03
C ARG A 8 -0.72 8.32 -3.32
N CYS A 9 -0.22 9.55 -3.19
CA CYS A 9 0.67 10.15 -4.16
C CYS A 9 2.11 10.23 -3.64
N SER A 10 3.08 10.09 -4.53
CA SER A 10 4.48 10.27 -4.19
C SER A 10 5.31 10.79 -5.36
N PHE A 11 6.37 11.53 -5.02
CA PHE A 11 7.39 11.92 -5.97
C PHE A 11 8.46 10.84 -6.08
N ASP A 12 8.99 10.67 -7.28
CA ASP A 12 10.27 9.99 -7.46
C ASP A 12 11.40 10.88 -6.93
N SER A 13 12.10 10.42 -5.89
CA SER A 13 13.18 11.22 -5.27
C SER A 13 14.36 11.49 -6.21
N GLU A 14 14.52 10.72 -7.29
CA GLU A 14 15.57 10.94 -8.30
C GLU A 14 15.06 11.63 -9.56
N ARG A 15 13.74 11.73 -9.72
CA ARG A 15 13.09 12.42 -10.84
C ARG A 15 11.95 13.28 -10.29
N PRO A 16 12.23 14.45 -9.72
CA PRO A 16 11.22 15.25 -9.03
C PRO A 16 10.03 15.71 -9.90
N SER A 17 10.12 15.59 -11.22
CA SER A 17 8.99 15.83 -12.14
C SER A 17 8.01 14.65 -12.23
N TYR A 18 8.39 13.46 -11.76
CA TYR A 18 7.53 12.29 -11.69
C TYR A 18 6.79 12.32 -10.36
N PHE A 19 5.54 12.77 -10.43
CA PHE A 19 4.59 12.74 -9.33
C PHE A 19 3.49 11.74 -9.69
N LEU A 20 3.41 10.62 -9.00
CA LEU A 20 2.41 9.59 -9.29
C LEU A 20 1.35 9.57 -8.20
N CYS A 21 0.09 9.38 -8.58
CA CYS A 21 -1.04 9.20 -7.68
C CYS A 21 -1.78 7.93 -8.08
N ALA A 22 -2.16 7.11 -7.11
CA ALA A 22 -3.19 6.11 -7.36
C ALA A 22 -4.58 6.77 -7.27
N ASP A 23 -5.53 6.26 -8.04
CA ASP A 23 -6.92 6.68 -8.02
C ASP A 23 -7.84 5.47 -7.97
N VAL A 24 -8.77 5.49 -7.02
CA VAL A 24 -9.65 4.36 -6.75
C VAL A 24 -10.85 4.40 -7.69
N GLY A 25 -11.05 3.32 -8.44
CA GLY A 25 -12.16 3.12 -9.36
C GLY A 25 -13.53 3.04 -8.69
N GLN A 26 -14.58 3.09 -9.50
CA GLN A 26 -15.96 2.90 -9.04
C GLN A 26 -16.36 1.43 -9.10
N ASP A 27 -16.29 0.84 -10.28
CA ASP A 27 -16.89 -0.47 -10.59
C ASP A 27 -15.89 -1.43 -11.24
N GLN A 28 -14.95 -0.93 -12.05
CA GLN A 28 -14.24 -1.75 -13.02
C GLN A 28 -12.72 -1.67 -12.93
N TYR A 29 -12.14 -0.53 -12.58
CA TYR A 29 -10.71 -0.32 -12.81
C TYR A 29 -10.03 0.54 -11.75
N GLU A 30 -8.92 0.03 -11.21
CA GLU A 30 -8.03 0.81 -10.35
C GLU A 30 -6.84 1.35 -11.15
N GLU A 31 -6.39 2.57 -10.85
CA GLU A 31 -5.40 3.24 -11.70
C GLU A 31 -4.28 3.98 -10.96
N VAL A 32 -3.16 4.19 -11.67
CA VAL A 32 -2.05 5.05 -11.26
C VAL A 32 -1.67 5.99 -12.40
N ASP A 33 -1.65 7.28 -12.09
CA ASP A 33 -1.41 8.36 -13.04
C ASP A 33 -0.11 9.09 -12.79
N ILE A 34 0.57 9.50 -13.86
CA ILE A 34 1.61 10.53 -13.78
C ILE A 34 0.92 11.89 -13.78
N VAL A 35 0.98 12.56 -12.65
CA VAL A 35 0.26 13.81 -12.43
C VAL A 35 1.02 14.99 -12.99
N THR A 36 0.38 15.69 -13.92
CA THR A 36 0.87 16.92 -14.53
C THR A 36 0.02 18.12 -14.13
N LYS A 37 0.65 19.31 -14.11
CA LYS A 37 -0.03 20.55 -13.75
C LYS A 37 -1.17 20.85 -14.73
N GLY A 38 -2.39 21.00 -14.20
CA GLY A 38 -3.57 21.27 -15.01
C GLY A 38 -4.17 20.04 -15.70
N GLY A 39 -3.63 18.84 -15.45
CA GLY A 39 -4.11 17.60 -16.04
C GLY A 39 -5.58 17.28 -15.72
N ASN A 40 -6.21 16.54 -16.63
CA ASN A 40 -7.54 15.98 -16.49
C ASN A 40 -7.44 14.46 -16.73
N TYR A 41 -7.76 13.65 -15.71
CA TYR A 41 -7.57 12.19 -15.73
C TYR A 41 -8.86 11.44 -16.10
N GLY A 42 -9.88 12.18 -16.56
CA GLY A 42 -11.00 11.61 -17.29
C GLY A 42 -12.20 11.17 -16.45
N TRP A 43 -12.10 11.15 -15.11
CA TRP A 43 -13.20 10.72 -14.24
C TRP A 43 -14.52 11.44 -14.56
N GLY A 44 -15.60 10.68 -14.59
CA GLY A 44 -16.94 11.10 -15.01
C GLY A 44 -17.24 10.79 -16.48
N VAL A 45 -16.21 10.54 -17.30
CA VAL A 45 -16.34 10.01 -18.68
C VAL A 45 -15.60 8.68 -18.82
N TYR A 46 -14.44 8.56 -18.17
CA TYR A 46 -13.60 7.36 -18.17
C TYR A 46 -13.38 6.86 -16.74
N GLU A 47 -13.22 5.55 -16.62
CA GLU A 47 -12.74 4.84 -15.44
C GLU A 47 -11.53 4.01 -15.88
N GLY A 48 -10.31 4.47 -15.57
CA GLY A 48 -9.15 3.90 -16.21
C GLY A 48 -9.15 4.11 -17.72
N PRO A 49 -8.81 3.08 -18.51
CA PRO A 49 -8.92 3.12 -19.97
C PRO A 49 -10.35 2.88 -20.48
N LEU A 50 -11.32 2.65 -19.60
CA LEU A 50 -12.68 2.23 -19.95
C LEU A 50 -13.64 3.43 -19.99
N LEU A 51 -14.62 3.39 -20.89
CA LEU A 51 -15.72 4.36 -20.85
C LEU A 51 -16.60 4.09 -19.63
N TYR A 52 -16.78 5.10 -18.79
CA TYR A 52 -17.64 5.00 -17.62
C TYR A 52 -19.11 5.11 -18.05
N ASN A 53 -19.88 4.05 -17.87
CA ASN A 53 -21.27 4.03 -18.30
C ASN A 53 -22.18 4.68 -17.24
N LEU A 54 -22.58 5.92 -17.51
CA LEU A 54 -23.46 6.71 -16.64
C LEU A 54 -24.94 6.28 -16.65
N SER A 55 -25.31 5.16 -17.31
CA SER A 55 -26.72 4.78 -17.51
C SER A 55 -27.56 4.61 -16.24
N ASN A 56 -26.92 4.52 -15.06
CA ASN A 56 -27.59 4.43 -13.76
C ASN A 56 -27.78 5.78 -13.05
N TYR A 57 -27.23 6.88 -13.56
CA TYR A 57 -27.39 8.22 -13.00
C TYR A 57 -28.33 9.05 -13.89
N SER A 58 -29.46 9.47 -13.33
CA SER A 58 -30.47 10.32 -14.00
C SER A 58 -29.99 11.72 -14.37
N GLU A 59 -28.73 12.05 -14.06
CA GLU A 59 -28.05 13.31 -14.39
C GLU A 59 -27.02 13.17 -15.52
N ALA A 60 -27.02 12.03 -16.22
CA ALA A 60 -26.17 11.79 -17.38
C ALA A 60 -26.63 12.65 -18.58
N ASN A 61 -26.40 13.96 -18.50
CA ASN A 61 -26.43 14.83 -19.66
C ASN A 61 -25.39 14.32 -20.65
N ASN A 62 -25.84 13.60 -21.67
CA ASN A 62 -25.25 13.35 -22.99
C ASN A 62 -23.92 14.09 -23.27
N SER A 63 -22.85 13.74 -22.57
CA SER A 63 -21.50 14.20 -22.86
C SER A 63 -20.62 13.01 -23.19
N SER A 64 -21.09 12.19 -24.13
CA SER A 64 -20.27 11.28 -24.94
C SER A 64 -19.25 12.03 -25.82
N ASN A 65 -19.07 13.34 -25.60
CA ASN A 65 -18.08 14.14 -26.29
C ASN A 65 -16.70 13.76 -25.73
N PRO A 66 -15.75 13.32 -26.57
CA PRO A 66 -14.42 12.98 -26.12
C PRO A 66 -13.78 14.19 -25.43
N ILE A 67 -13.44 14.02 -24.17
CA ILE A 67 -12.65 14.99 -23.41
C ILE A 67 -11.17 14.74 -23.67
N ASN A 68 -10.34 15.77 -23.51
CA ASN A 68 -8.89 15.60 -23.52
C ASN A 68 -8.44 15.01 -22.17
N ALA A 69 -8.57 13.69 -22.02
CA ALA A 69 -8.17 12.94 -20.85
C ALA A 69 -6.71 12.45 -20.99
N ILE A 70 -6.01 12.47 -19.86
CA ILE A 70 -4.73 11.79 -19.68
C ILE A 70 -5.05 10.43 -19.07
N PHE A 71 -4.69 9.36 -19.78
CA PHE A 71 -4.94 8.00 -19.31
C PHE A 71 -3.87 7.54 -18.31
N PRO A 72 -4.21 6.59 -17.44
CA PRO A 72 -3.27 6.08 -16.45
C PRO A 72 -2.14 5.31 -17.11
N VAL A 73 -0.99 5.31 -16.42
CA VAL A 73 0.20 4.60 -16.89
C VAL A 73 0.27 3.16 -16.38
N MET A 74 -0.47 2.86 -15.32
CA MET A 74 -0.57 1.54 -14.71
C MET A 74 -1.97 1.37 -14.11
N GLY A 75 -2.39 0.12 -13.90
CA GLY A 75 -3.67 -0.18 -13.27
C GLY A 75 -4.06 -1.63 -13.48
N TYR A 76 -5.25 -1.99 -13.02
CA TYR A 76 -5.80 -3.34 -13.17
C TYR A 76 -7.32 -3.34 -13.08
N ASN A 77 -7.94 -4.33 -13.74
CA ASN A 77 -9.37 -4.55 -13.64
C ASN A 77 -9.73 -5.10 -12.25
N HIS A 78 -10.83 -4.67 -11.65
CA HIS A 78 -11.32 -5.19 -10.37
C HIS A 78 -11.48 -6.72 -10.38
N SER A 79 -11.97 -7.25 -11.51
CA SER A 79 -12.17 -8.69 -11.70
C SER A 79 -10.88 -9.52 -11.76
N SER A 80 -9.71 -8.89 -11.86
CA SER A 80 -8.41 -9.57 -11.95
C SER A 80 -7.85 -10.01 -10.60
N LEU A 81 -8.34 -9.43 -9.49
CA LEU A 81 -7.83 -9.69 -8.15
C LEU A 81 -8.54 -10.86 -7.47
N ASN A 82 -9.76 -10.63 -7.01
CA ASN A 82 -10.59 -11.65 -6.40
C ASN A 82 -11.85 -11.82 -7.27
N LYS A 83 -12.14 -13.04 -7.72
CA LYS A 83 -13.34 -13.27 -8.55
C LYS A 83 -14.65 -13.22 -7.74
N ALA A 84 -14.58 -13.42 -6.43
CA ALA A 84 -15.72 -13.33 -5.54
C ALA A 84 -15.95 -11.90 -5.02
N GLU A 85 -14.87 -11.19 -4.68
CA GLU A 85 -14.95 -9.87 -4.01
C GLU A 85 -14.45 -8.70 -4.86
N GLY A 86 -13.65 -8.95 -5.89
CA GLY A 86 -13.04 -7.92 -6.75
C GLY A 86 -11.80 -7.27 -6.13
N SER A 87 -11.46 -6.10 -6.66
CA SER A 87 -10.57 -5.13 -6.02
C SER A 87 -11.31 -4.43 -4.89
N ALA A 88 -10.59 -4.04 -3.83
CA ALA A 88 -11.16 -3.12 -2.84
C ALA A 88 -10.80 -1.67 -3.12
N SER A 89 -9.50 -1.39 -3.20
CA SER A 89 -8.99 -0.04 -3.24
C SER A 89 -7.48 -0.07 -3.45
N ILE A 90 -7.05 0.51 -4.55
CA ILE A 90 -5.64 0.74 -4.79
C ILE A 90 -5.07 1.71 -3.75
N SER A 91 -4.08 1.24 -3.02
CA SER A 91 -3.45 2.02 -1.94
C SER A 91 -2.39 3.00 -2.44
N GLY A 92 -1.94 2.86 -3.70
CA GLY A 92 -0.81 3.59 -4.30
C GLY A 92 0.55 3.17 -3.72
N GLY A 93 1.56 4.03 -3.81
CA GLY A 93 2.88 3.69 -3.25
C GLY A 93 4.02 4.62 -3.65
N TYR A 94 5.19 4.05 -3.98
CA TYR A 94 6.46 4.77 -4.15
C TYR A 94 7.35 4.18 -5.22
N PHE A 95 8.19 5.03 -5.84
CA PHE A 95 9.39 4.54 -6.52
C PHE A 95 10.36 3.95 -5.50
N TYR A 96 10.77 2.70 -5.74
CA TYR A 96 11.79 2.04 -4.95
C TYR A 96 13.16 2.58 -5.31
N ARG A 97 13.77 3.32 -4.38
CA ARG A 97 15.08 3.98 -4.54
C ARG A 97 16.09 3.53 -3.49
N SER A 98 15.78 2.49 -2.74
CA SER A 98 16.74 1.87 -1.82
C SER A 98 17.72 0.96 -2.57
N ILE A 99 18.94 0.86 -2.05
CA ILE A 99 19.94 -0.11 -2.50
C ILE A 99 19.78 -1.49 -1.84
N THR A 100 18.87 -1.62 -0.87
CA THR A 100 18.63 -2.86 -0.11
C THR A 100 18.19 -4.01 -1.02
N ASP A 101 17.30 -3.75 -1.99
CA ASP A 101 16.97 -4.66 -3.09
C ASP A 101 17.29 -4.00 -4.45
N PRO A 102 18.47 -4.26 -5.03
CA PRO A 102 18.89 -3.61 -6.27
C PRO A 102 18.11 -4.10 -7.51
N CYS A 103 17.32 -5.17 -7.42
CA CYS A 103 16.47 -5.64 -8.51
C CYS A 103 15.12 -4.90 -8.58
N LEU A 104 14.70 -4.30 -7.46
CA LEU A 104 13.51 -3.42 -7.43
C LEU A 104 13.82 -1.97 -7.78
N TYR A 105 15.09 -1.59 -7.78
CA TYR A 105 15.51 -0.21 -7.97
C TYR A 105 14.94 0.41 -9.26
N GLY A 106 14.25 1.54 -9.09
CA GLY A 106 13.60 2.31 -10.14
C GLY A 106 12.19 1.86 -10.49
N ARG A 107 11.66 0.80 -9.88
CA ARG A 107 10.27 0.36 -10.05
C ARG A 107 9.33 1.15 -9.14
N TYR A 108 8.11 1.44 -9.60
CA TYR A 108 7.05 2.00 -8.77
C TYR A 108 6.25 0.86 -8.12
N LEU A 109 6.27 0.78 -6.80
CA LEU A 109 5.56 -0.25 -6.04
C LEU A 109 4.19 0.28 -5.63
N TYR A 110 3.16 -0.54 -5.82
CA TYR A 110 1.80 -0.27 -5.39
C TYR A 110 1.06 -1.57 -5.07
N ALA A 111 -0.04 -1.47 -4.34
CA ALA A 111 -0.85 -2.62 -3.94
C ALA A 111 -2.33 -2.24 -3.79
N ASP A 112 -3.17 -3.27 -3.67
CA ASP A 112 -4.58 -3.17 -3.33
C ASP A 112 -4.78 -3.61 -1.89
N LEU A 113 -5.83 -3.09 -1.24
CA LEU A 113 -6.24 -3.53 0.08
C LEU A 113 -6.46 -5.05 0.17
N TYR A 114 -7.07 -5.65 -0.86
CA TYR A 114 -7.39 -7.09 -0.92
C TYR A 114 -6.40 -7.89 -1.76
N ALA A 115 -5.34 -7.26 -2.28
CA ALA A 115 -4.35 -7.99 -3.06
C ALA A 115 -3.36 -8.72 -2.17
N ASP A 116 -3.14 -9.97 -2.53
CA ASP A 116 -2.08 -10.82 -1.98
C ASP A 116 -0.72 -10.59 -2.65
N VAL A 117 -0.62 -9.62 -3.56
CA VAL A 117 0.56 -9.30 -4.36
C VAL A 117 0.87 -7.81 -4.28
N ILE A 118 2.14 -7.47 -4.55
CA ILE A 118 2.57 -6.10 -4.78
C ILE A 118 2.89 -5.97 -6.26
N TRP A 119 2.36 -4.95 -6.92
CA TRP A 119 2.73 -4.66 -8.30
C TRP A 119 3.97 -3.78 -8.34
N ALA A 120 4.79 -3.99 -9.36
CA ALA A 120 5.98 -3.22 -9.61
C ALA A 120 6.03 -2.73 -11.05
N GLY A 121 5.67 -1.46 -11.22
CA GLY A 121 5.73 -0.76 -12.49
C GLY A 121 7.16 -0.43 -12.89
N PHE A 122 7.52 -0.74 -14.12
CA PHE A 122 8.81 -0.43 -14.72
C PHE A 122 8.61 0.39 -15.99
N GLU A 123 9.27 1.55 -16.05
CA GLU A 123 9.20 2.42 -17.21
C GLU A 123 10.31 2.08 -18.22
N ASN A 124 9.93 1.84 -19.49
CA ASN A 124 10.89 1.52 -20.54
C ASN A 124 10.49 2.10 -21.90
N PRO A 125 11.32 2.96 -22.52
CA PRO A 125 12.57 3.52 -21.99
C PRO A 125 12.31 4.51 -20.85
N LYS A 126 13.32 4.74 -20.00
CA LYS A 126 13.27 5.74 -18.92
C LYS A 126 12.91 7.11 -19.51
N GLY A 127 11.90 7.79 -18.96
CA GLY A 127 11.44 9.08 -19.45
C GLY A 127 10.27 9.02 -20.44
N SER A 128 9.83 7.82 -20.85
CA SER A 128 8.79 7.67 -21.89
C SER A 128 7.36 7.86 -21.41
N GLY A 129 7.10 7.73 -20.10
CA GLY A 129 5.76 7.60 -19.54
C GLY A 129 5.12 6.23 -19.79
N ASN A 130 5.80 5.29 -20.46
CA ASN A 130 5.27 3.97 -20.77
C ASN A 130 5.73 2.94 -19.74
N PHE A 131 4.79 2.39 -18.99
CA PHE A 131 5.06 1.45 -17.90
C PHE A 131 4.55 0.05 -18.24
N THR A 132 5.34 -0.94 -17.85
CA THR A 132 4.92 -2.35 -17.76
C THR A 132 4.91 -2.76 -16.30
N THR A 133 3.97 -3.60 -15.91
CA THR A 133 3.82 -4.01 -14.51
C THR A 133 4.03 -5.50 -14.33
N ASP A 134 4.85 -5.85 -13.34
CA ASP A 134 4.99 -7.23 -12.84
C ASP A 134 4.26 -7.38 -11.49
N GLN A 135 3.68 -8.55 -11.22
CA GLN A 135 3.21 -8.92 -9.87
C GLN A 135 4.35 -9.58 -9.10
N LEU A 136 4.64 -9.04 -7.92
CA LEU A 136 5.64 -9.56 -6.99
C LEU A 136 4.94 -10.40 -5.93
N ALA A 137 5.26 -11.69 -5.90
CA ALA A 137 4.97 -12.53 -4.75
C ALA A 137 5.77 -12.03 -3.55
N VAL A 138 5.13 -11.93 -2.40
CA VAL A 138 5.78 -11.52 -1.16
C VAL A 138 6.27 -12.76 -0.41
N LYS A 139 7.37 -12.64 0.32
CA LYS A 139 7.77 -13.62 1.33
C LYS A 139 8.56 -12.91 2.42
N CYS A 140 8.35 -13.33 3.66
CA CYS A 140 9.10 -12.78 4.78
C CYS A 140 10.47 -13.43 4.92
N ALA A 141 11.39 -12.64 5.47
CA ALA A 141 12.73 -13.10 5.77
C ALA A 141 12.68 -14.26 6.77
N GLN A 142 13.61 -15.20 6.64
CA GLN A 142 13.70 -16.37 7.53
C GLN A 142 13.89 -15.98 9.01
N ASP A 143 14.53 -14.83 9.25
CA ASP A 143 14.81 -14.25 10.55
C ASP A 143 13.82 -13.12 10.93
N SER A 144 12.66 -13.04 10.26
CA SER A 144 11.63 -12.05 10.60
C SER A 144 11.07 -12.31 12.01
N PRO A 145 10.99 -11.28 12.88
CA PRO A 145 10.37 -11.42 14.20
C PRO A 145 8.85 -11.65 14.11
N ILE A 146 8.22 -11.17 13.03
CA ILE A 146 6.83 -11.44 12.69
C ILE A 146 6.81 -12.57 11.68
N GLN A 147 6.19 -13.69 12.05
CA GLN A 147 6.07 -14.86 11.16
C GLN A 147 5.01 -14.58 10.10
N CYS A 148 5.39 -14.68 8.84
CA CYS A 148 4.45 -14.65 7.72
C CYS A 148 4.16 -16.09 7.34
N ASN A 149 3.31 -16.73 8.13
CA ASN A 149 2.87 -18.08 7.80
C ASN A 149 2.08 -17.99 6.48
N ALA A 150 2.47 -18.79 5.50
CA ALA A 150 1.55 -19.12 4.41
C ALA A 150 0.45 -19.96 5.05
N GLU A 151 -0.78 -19.47 5.00
CA GLU A 151 -1.92 -20.25 5.46
C GLU A 151 -2.04 -21.45 4.50
N PRO A 152 -2.23 -22.70 4.97
CA PRO A 152 -2.13 -23.89 4.12
C PRO A 152 -3.07 -23.88 2.90
N GLU A 153 -4.11 -23.03 2.91
CA GLU A 153 -5.06 -22.87 1.82
C GLU A 153 -4.82 -21.60 0.97
N LEU A 154 -4.00 -20.64 1.44
CA LEU A 154 -3.63 -19.44 0.68
C LEU A 154 -2.20 -19.53 0.13
N THR A 155 -2.08 -19.31 -1.18
CA THR A 155 -0.81 -19.35 -1.94
C THR A 155 0.07 -18.10 -1.75
N SER A 156 -0.27 -17.21 -0.80
CA SER A 156 0.47 -15.97 -0.52
C SER A 156 0.75 -15.80 0.97
N PRO A 157 1.84 -15.11 1.37
CA PRO A 157 2.07 -14.84 2.79
C PRO A 157 0.91 -14.04 3.37
N ALA A 158 0.48 -14.40 4.57
CA ALA A 158 -0.56 -13.69 5.29
C ALA A 158 -0.05 -12.34 5.82
N LEU A 159 0.31 -11.40 4.93
CA LEU A 159 0.49 -9.99 5.31
C LEU A 159 -0.83 -9.41 5.84
N GLY A 160 -1.97 -10.00 5.47
CA GLY A 160 -3.29 -9.45 5.70
C GLY A 160 -3.56 -8.27 4.77
N PHE A 161 -4.48 -7.39 5.15
CA PHE A 161 -4.85 -6.25 4.32
C PHE A 161 -3.71 -5.23 4.23
N ILE A 162 -3.35 -4.80 3.02
CA ILE A 162 -2.31 -3.78 2.78
C ILE A 162 -2.96 -2.39 2.80
N PHE A 163 -2.64 -1.57 3.80
CA PHE A 163 -3.28 -0.27 3.97
C PHE A 163 -2.52 0.86 3.26
N SER A 164 -1.19 0.85 3.29
CA SER A 164 -0.36 1.92 2.73
C SER A 164 1.11 1.51 2.68
N PHE A 165 1.89 2.29 1.93
CA PHE A 165 3.35 2.28 1.97
C PHE A 165 3.90 3.47 2.76
N GLY A 166 5.15 3.34 3.21
CA GLY A 166 5.97 4.40 3.78
C GLY A 166 7.39 4.34 3.24
N GLN A 167 8.11 5.47 3.29
CA GLN A 167 9.51 5.55 2.89
C GLN A 167 10.30 6.28 3.98
N ASP A 168 11.46 5.74 4.36
CA ASP A 168 12.37 6.41 5.28
C ASP A 168 13.44 7.28 4.55
N ASN A 169 14.32 7.91 5.33
CA ASN A 169 15.39 8.76 4.79
C ASN A 169 16.45 7.98 4.00
N LYS A 170 16.56 6.66 4.19
CA LYS A 170 17.44 5.77 3.42
C LYS A 170 16.76 5.21 2.17
N LYS A 171 15.53 5.66 1.88
CA LYS A 171 14.69 5.21 0.78
C LYS A 171 14.19 3.78 0.91
N ASP A 172 14.36 3.16 2.08
CA ASP A 172 13.76 1.87 2.36
C ASP A 172 12.25 2.02 2.41
N ILE A 173 11.56 1.06 1.81
CA ILE A 173 10.11 1.04 1.74
C ILE A 173 9.56 0.15 2.84
N PHE A 174 8.55 0.66 3.51
CA PHE A 174 7.76 -0.01 4.53
C PHE A 174 6.33 -0.21 4.01
N ILE A 175 5.71 -1.31 4.42
CA ILE A 175 4.36 -1.70 4.08
C ILE A 175 3.59 -1.78 5.39
N LEU A 176 2.55 -0.97 5.52
CA LEU A 176 1.62 -1.01 6.64
C LEU A 176 0.50 -1.98 6.29
N THR A 177 0.30 -3.00 7.12
CA THR A 177 -0.73 -4.02 6.94
C THR A 177 -1.52 -4.25 8.23
N SER A 178 -2.60 -5.03 8.15
CA SER A 178 -3.36 -5.44 9.33
C SER A 178 -2.55 -6.27 10.33
N ASN A 179 -1.50 -6.94 9.88
CA ASN A 179 -0.69 -7.83 10.72
C ASN A 179 0.60 -7.17 11.22
N GLY A 180 0.94 -5.96 10.74
CA GLY A 180 2.10 -5.22 11.21
C GLY A 180 2.68 -4.25 10.20
N VAL A 181 3.88 -3.76 10.50
CA VAL A 181 4.68 -2.93 9.59
C VAL A 181 5.88 -3.73 9.12
N TYR A 182 5.96 -3.96 7.82
CA TYR A 182 7.02 -4.74 7.18
C TYR A 182 7.97 -3.82 6.44
N ARG A 183 9.26 -4.12 6.47
CA ARG A 183 10.26 -3.43 5.64
C ARG A 183 10.67 -4.34 4.49
N ILE A 184 10.77 -3.80 3.28
CA ILE A 184 11.36 -4.55 2.16
C ILE A 184 12.85 -4.75 2.46
N VAL A 185 13.28 -6.00 2.48
CA VAL A 185 14.66 -6.40 2.77
C VAL A 185 15.31 -7.01 1.54
N ARG A 186 16.62 -7.26 1.64
CA ARG A 186 17.42 -7.86 0.58
C ARG A 186 16.85 -9.22 0.11
N PRO A 187 16.86 -9.52 -1.20
CA PRO A 187 16.29 -10.74 -1.78
C PRO A 187 16.77 -12.04 -1.11
N SER A 188 18.07 -12.13 -0.81
CA SER A 188 18.66 -13.35 -0.24
C SER A 188 18.08 -13.73 1.12
N ARG A 189 17.56 -12.77 1.91
CA ARG A 189 16.91 -13.06 3.21
C ARG A 189 15.58 -13.78 3.07
N CYS A 190 14.95 -13.67 1.90
CA CYS A 190 13.67 -14.29 1.57
C CYS A 190 13.82 -15.49 0.62
N ASN A 191 15.06 -15.91 0.30
CA ASN A 191 15.39 -16.88 -0.75
C ASN A 191 14.97 -16.46 -2.16
N TYR A 192 14.95 -15.15 -2.45
CA TYR A 192 14.84 -14.66 -3.81
C TYR A 192 16.22 -14.50 -4.44
N THR A 193 16.30 -14.72 -5.75
CA THR A 193 17.53 -14.52 -6.50
C THR A 193 17.51 -13.15 -7.17
N CYS A 194 18.52 -12.34 -6.92
CA CYS A 194 18.74 -11.09 -7.63
C CYS A 194 20.16 -11.06 -8.19
N SER A 195 20.29 -10.98 -9.52
CA SER A 195 21.60 -10.95 -10.20
C SER A 195 22.44 -9.71 -9.90
N ARG A 196 21.82 -8.69 -9.31
CA ARG A 196 22.46 -7.43 -8.90
C ARG A 196 22.80 -7.40 -7.41
N GLU A 197 22.43 -8.43 -6.65
CA GLU A 197 22.73 -8.52 -5.23
C GLU A 197 24.17 -9.04 -5.05
N ASN A 198 25.04 -8.21 -4.46
CA ASN A 198 26.40 -8.61 -4.13
C ASN A 198 26.42 -9.36 -2.78
N VAL A 199 26.37 -10.70 -2.86
CA VAL A 199 26.32 -11.58 -1.68
C VAL A 199 27.68 -11.63 -0.93
N THR A 200 28.79 -11.28 -1.59
CA THR A 200 30.16 -11.37 -1.03
C THR A 200 30.48 -10.38 0.08
N ASP A 201 29.63 -9.37 0.30
CA ASP A 201 29.91 -8.30 1.25
C ASP A 201 29.53 -8.68 2.69
N PHE A 202 28.90 -9.85 2.92
CA PHE A 202 28.39 -10.22 4.24
C PHE A 202 28.39 -11.73 4.52
N SER A 203 29.56 -12.29 4.83
CA SER A 203 29.60 -13.43 5.75
C SER A 203 29.10 -12.97 7.12
N ALA A 204 28.11 -13.66 7.69
CA ALA A 204 27.72 -13.46 9.07
C ALA A 204 28.98 -13.49 9.97
N PRO A 205 29.06 -12.67 11.04
CA PRO A 205 30.14 -12.83 12.00
C PRO A 205 30.12 -14.28 12.52
N PRO A 206 31.27 -14.95 12.67
CA PRO A 206 31.32 -16.21 13.41
C PRO A 206 30.69 -15.95 14.77
N GLY A 207 29.78 -16.85 15.19
CA GLY A 207 28.96 -16.68 16.39
C GLY A 207 29.73 -16.07 17.55
N SER A 208 29.32 -14.88 17.97
CA SER A 208 29.65 -14.41 19.30
C SER A 208 28.76 -15.19 20.26
N ASP A 209 29.34 -16.21 20.88
CA ASP A 209 28.88 -16.67 22.20
C ASP A 209 28.84 -15.44 23.10
N VAL A 210 27.64 -14.87 23.27
CA VAL A 210 27.39 -13.84 24.26
C VAL A 210 26.99 -14.57 25.53
N ASP A 211 27.93 -14.67 26.46
CA ASP A 211 27.65 -15.04 27.85
C ASP A 211 26.47 -14.21 28.37
N PRO A 212 25.54 -14.81 29.14
CA PRO A 212 24.40 -14.08 29.68
C PRO A 212 24.90 -12.97 30.63
N PRO A 213 24.31 -11.75 30.59
CA PRO A 213 24.72 -10.69 31.48
C PRO A 213 24.42 -11.06 32.92
N SER A 214 25.43 -10.89 33.79
CA SER A 214 25.30 -11.05 35.23
C SER A 214 24.17 -10.19 35.79
N SER A 215 23.28 -10.81 36.56
CA SER A 215 22.18 -10.14 37.26
C SER A 215 22.73 -9.10 38.24
N SER A 216 22.54 -7.81 37.92
CA SER A 216 22.68 -6.72 38.89
C SER A 216 21.31 -6.42 39.50
N PRO A 217 21.20 -6.27 40.83
CA PRO A 217 19.91 -6.07 41.48
C PRO A 217 19.46 -4.62 41.29
N SER A 218 18.40 -4.39 40.50
CA SER A 218 17.70 -3.11 40.51
C SER A 218 16.75 -3.06 41.72
N SER A 219 17.09 -2.27 42.73
CA SER A 219 16.19 -1.91 43.82
C SER A 219 15.10 -0.96 43.29
N GLY A 220 13.95 -1.52 42.90
CA GLY A 220 12.74 -0.74 42.65
C GLY A 220 12.11 -0.33 43.98
N SER A 221 12.25 0.95 44.36
CA SER A 221 11.49 1.53 45.47
C SER A 221 10.02 1.61 45.08
N LYS A 222 9.17 0.80 45.73
CA LYS A 222 7.71 0.91 45.67
C LYS A 222 7.29 2.25 46.31
N PHE A 223 6.83 3.19 45.51
CA PHE A 223 6.05 4.32 46.02
C PHE A 223 4.60 3.86 46.22
N SER A 224 4.23 3.63 47.47
CA SER A 224 2.85 3.47 47.92
C SER A 224 2.32 4.81 48.41
N SER A 225 1.28 5.35 47.77
CA SER A 225 0.33 6.26 48.42
C SER A 225 -1.04 6.16 47.74
N PRO A 226 -2.15 6.02 48.50
CA PRO A 226 -3.49 5.94 47.95
C PRO A 226 -4.08 7.35 47.82
N LEU A 227 -4.50 7.73 46.61
CA LEU A 227 -5.51 8.78 46.44
C LEU A 227 -6.73 8.19 45.75
N THR A 228 -7.79 8.11 46.54
CA THR A 228 -9.17 7.84 46.17
C THR A 228 -9.64 8.76 45.04
N LEU A 229 -10.10 8.19 43.94
CA LEU A 229 -10.91 8.91 42.94
C LEU A 229 -12.24 8.17 42.76
N GLN A 230 -13.30 8.81 43.25
CA GLN A 230 -14.68 8.33 43.16
C GLN A 230 -15.14 8.24 41.71
N ILE A 231 -15.69 7.09 41.35
CA ILE A 231 -16.41 6.86 40.09
C ILE A 231 -17.85 7.38 40.30
N LEU A 232 -18.23 8.41 39.54
CA LEU A 232 -19.60 8.91 39.49
C LEU A 232 -20.30 8.28 38.28
N VAL A 233 -21.12 7.27 38.55
CA VAL A 233 -22.02 6.63 37.60
C VAL A 233 -23.26 7.51 37.45
N PHE A 234 -23.51 8.05 36.26
CA PHE A 234 -24.82 8.59 35.89
C PHE A 234 -25.43 7.72 34.80
N THR A 235 -26.44 6.96 35.21
CA THR A 235 -27.41 6.30 34.34
C THR A 235 -28.40 7.34 33.82
N CYS A 236 -28.69 7.30 32.52
CA CYS A 236 -29.92 7.90 32.00
C CYS A 236 -30.43 7.04 30.84
N VAL A 237 -31.19 6.01 31.20
CA VAL A 237 -32.10 5.30 30.30
C VAL A 237 -33.42 6.05 30.37
N SER A 238 -33.90 6.56 29.22
CA SER A 238 -35.32 6.65 28.80
C SER A 238 -35.47 7.73 27.74
N PHE A 239 -35.72 7.36 26.48
CA PHE A 239 -36.97 7.67 25.78
C PHE A 239 -36.89 7.11 24.35
N ILE A 240 -37.60 5.99 24.14
CA ILE A 240 -37.99 5.49 22.83
C ILE A 240 -39.29 6.22 22.46
N GLY A 241 -39.38 6.68 21.21
CA GLY A 241 -40.66 6.75 20.50
C GLY A 241 -41.10 8.13 20.03
N LEU A 242 -41.50 8.16 18.76
CA LEU A 242 -42.26 9.17 18.02
C LEU A 242 -41.47 10.43 17.61
N LEU A 243 -41.18 10.59 16.31
CA LEU A 243 -42.18 11.04 15.33
C LEU A 243 -41.62 10.95 13.91
N SER A 244 -42.32 10.19 13.07
CA SER A 244 -42.32 10.35 11.63
C SER A 244 -43.00 11.68 11.26
N PHE A 245 -42.65 12.21 10.08
CA PHE A 245 -43.30 13.29 9.29
C PHE A 245 -42.74 14.72 9.35
N LEU A 246 -42.51 15.20 8.11
CA LEU A 246 -42.46 16.59 7.60
C LEU A 246 -41.12 17.35 7.68
N LEU A 247 -40.22 17.10 6.73
CA LEU A 247 -40.06 17.87 5.47
C LEU A 247 -38.98 17.22 4.59
#